data_AF-A0A430V393-F1
#
_entry.id   AF-A0A430V393-F1
#
_cell.length_a   1.000
_cell.length_b   1.000
_cell.length_c   1.000
_cell.angle_alpha   90.00
_cell.angle_beta   90.00
_cell.angle_gamma   90.00
#
_symmetry.space_group_name_H-M   'P 1'
#
loop_
_entity.id
_entity.type
_entity.pdbx_description
1 polymer ?
#
loop_
_entity_poly.entity_id
_entity_poly.type
_entity_poly.pdbx_seq_one_letter_code
_entity_poly.pdbx_strand_id
1 'polypeptide(L)'
;MRRLPALLLILGLGLAQGLVLPFEGREGFRLAQAFAEGLKAPPPTLLALLLPNLPWQGSYDLVGGLYTKAGARLAQAATGADWVLLGREEERGLRLFLARKDGVKEGLFATPGLAWLWLQKEGLAPKWAPLPSPTQSEEALRALAQGQNPDPLHQSALDLKEGRGAGLLEGLLPQKLLLLWQGKLSPPYQAFSLLSQGKREEALKEAGNLLLGDVLERTAAHLLLRTLEDERWKESARTLAQAFPELPLAWEEVSFAAFAEGKGEEAKEALLKALKLRPDYWLYWTNLGWAYYLTGDLPRAILASKRAVELMPNATAYYNLGLFKAIYGDFLGAKAAYDRALRLDEGEDFPEALKDLEERQEPLTLYFRAYLSERVGLPAKEIYQAFLKAYPKHPLTPRAKRALENLGEETLSLEVRKLSLIPGDLDARPFRASEAVFPEVRLSGTPYLPRHQLETLLYKEGALLAQEKKPLGFPPLTAALEEVAPAVTLPEPGRYVLEVRYGEAQALIPLEVGPESLARKLYALGLEVRDLDGTPLLTPKEALGPEGERLLLERTLEALKEAAPLS
;
A
#
# COMPACT_ATOMS: atom_id res chain seq x y z
N MET A 1 -28.79 -43.56 29.00
CA MET A 1 -30.00 -43.31 28.17
C MET A 1 -30.75 -42.12 28.73
N ARG A 2 -31.17 -41.19 27.85
CA ARG A 2 -31.97 -39.95 28.11
C ARG A 2 -31.17 -38.87 28.85
N ARG A 3 -30.84 -37.71 28.26
CA ARG A 3 -31.74 -36.71 27.65
C ARG A 3 -31.07 -35.99 26.47
N LEU A 4 -31.58 -36.23 25.27
CA LEU A 4 -31.49 -35.36 24.11
C LEU A 4 -32.94 -35.02 23.77
N PRO A 5 -33.39 -33.78 24.00
CA PRO A 5 -34.44 -33.26 23.14
C PRO A 5 -34.17 -31.82 22.71
N ALA A 6 -34.66 -31.49 21.51
CA ALA A 6 -34.82 -30.15 20.91
C ALA A 6 -33.69 -29.61 20.00
N LEU A 7 -33.14 -30.41 19.08
CA LEU A 7 -32.40 -29.86 17.93
C LEU A 7 -32.90 -30.28 16.54
N LEU A 8 -34.05 -30.97 16.43
CA LEU A 8 -34.39 -31.70 15.19
C LEU A 8 -35.78 -31.45 14.59
N LEU A 9 -36.40 -30.30 14.82
CA LEU A 9 -37.73 -30.01 14.23
C LEU A 9 -37.90 -28.56 13.77
N ILE A 10 -37.06 -28.11 12.82
CA ILE A 10 -37.42 -27.05 11.85
C ILE A 10 -36.82 -27.41 10.48
N LEU A 11 -37.40 -28.41 9.81
CA LEU A 11 -37.22 -28.61 8.37
C LEU A 11 -38.61 -28.69 7.74
N GLY A 12 -39.22 -27.51 7.60
CA GLY A 12 -40.32 -27.25 6.69
C GLY A 12 -39.78 -26.46 5.51
N LEU A 13 -39.86 -27.06 4.33
CA LEU A 13 -39.41 -26.54 3.03
C LEU A 13 -39.78 -25.07 2.80
N GLY A 14 -38.78 -24.30 2.34
CA GLY A 14 -38.93 -22.97 1.74
C GLY A 14 -38.63 -21.81 2.68
N LEU A 15 -37.38 -21.64 3.13
CA LEU A 15 -36.98 -20.45 3.91
C LEU A 15 -35.88 -19.70 3.15
N ALA A 16 -36.20 -18.46 2.77
CA ALA A 16 -35.33 -17.52 2.08
C ALA A 16 -33.95 -17.45 2.76
N GLN A 17 -32.88 -17.80 2.05
CA GLN A 17 -31.52 -17.92 2.59
C GLN A 17 -30.92 -16.53 2.81
N GLY A 18 -31.40 -15.85 3.84
CA GLY A 18 -30.87 -14.56 4.23
C GLY A 18 -29.92 -14.63 5.41
N LEU A 19 -29.05 -13.64 5.49
CA LEU A 19 -27.98 -13.59 6.47
C LEU A 19 -28.06 -12.31 7.28
N VAL A 20 -27.81 -12.43 8.58
CA VAL A 20 -27.50 -11.30 9.45
C VAL A 20 -26.02 -11.36 9.73
N LEU A 21 -25.28 -10.31 9.37
CA LEU A 21 -23.87 -10.19 9.72
C LEU A 21 -23.75 -9.61 11.14
N PRO A 22 -22.59 -9.80 11.80
CA PRO A 22 -22.29 -9.04 13.01
C PRO A 22 -22.53 -7.55 12.78
N PHE A 23 -23.09 -6.85 13.77
CA PHE A 23 -23.21 -5.40 13.68
C PHE A 23 -21.94 -4.75 14.23
N GLU A 24 -21.57 -3.60 13.67
CA GLU A 24 -20.49 -2.77 14.20
C GLU A 24 -20.99 -2.00 15.42
N GLY A 25 -20.26 -2.06 16.53
CA GLY A 25 -20.64 -1.36 17.76
C GLY A 25 -20.18 -2.07 19.02
N ARG A 26 -20.61 -1.54 20.17
CA ARG A 26 -20.29 -2.07 21.50
C ARG A 26 -21.10 -3.34 21.79
N GLU A 27 -22.40 -3.31 21.51
CA GLU A 27 -23.35 -4.42 21.69
C GLU A 27 -23.72 -5.06 20.35
N GLY A 28 -22.85 -4.90 19.35
CA GLY A 28 -23.13 -5.24 17.96
C GLY A 28 -23.44 -6.72 17.75
N PHE A 29 -22.75 -7.64 18.42
CA PHE A 29 -23.03 -9.07 18.29
C PHE A 29 -24.36 -9.45 18.93
N ARG A 30 -24.64 -8.92 20.12
CA ARG A 30 -25.89 -9.16 20.84
C ARG A 30 -27.08 -8.59 20.06
N LEU A 31 -26.97 -7.39 19.50
CA LEU A 31 -28.00 -6.84 18.63
C LEU A 31 -28.18 -7.70 17.38
N ALA A 32 -27.11 -8.02 16.64
CA ALA A 32 -27.21 -8.87 15.46
C ALA A 32 -27.86 -10.23 15.78
N GLN A 33 -27.52 -10.84 16.91
CA GLN A 33 -28.08 -12.10 17.37
C GLN A 33 -29.60 -12.00 17.62
N ALA A 34 -30.05 -10.91 18.25
CA ALA A 34 -31.49 -10.65 18.46
C ALA A 34 -32.27 -10.60 17.13
N PHE A 35 -31.70 -9.90 16.14
CA PHE A 35 -32.30 -9.80 14.80
C PHE A 35 -32.28 -11.16 14.08
N ALA A 36 -31.17 -11.90 14.15
CA ALA A 36 -31.06 -13.22 13.54
C ALA A 36 -32.10 -14.20 14.11
N GLU A 37 -32.26 -14.26 15.43
CA GLU A 37 -33.27 -15.09 16.09
C GLU A 37 -34.69 -14.75 15.64
N GLY A 38 -35.00 -13.45 15.57
CA GLY A 38 -36.33 -12.98 15.16
C GLY A 38 -36.64 -13.28 13.69
N LEU A 39 -35.61 -13.24 12.84
CA LEU A 39 -35.72 -13.53 11.41
C LEU A 39 -35.55 -15.03 11.08
N LYS A 40 -35.23 -15.86 12.08
CA LYS A 40 -34.86 -17.27 11.91
C LYS A 40 -33.68 -17.45 10.94
N ALA A 41 -32.72 -16.53 11.00
CA ALA A 41 -31.49 -16.56 10.23
C ALA A 41 -30.37 -17.30 10.99
N PRO A 42 -29.32 -17.78 10.31
CA PRO A 42 -28.15 -18.35 10.96
C PRO A 42 -27.49 -17.36 11.95
N PRO A 43 -26.86 -17.85 13.03
CA PRO A 43 -26.15 -16.98 13.97
C PRO A 43 -25.11 -16.09 13.29
N PRO A 44 -25.08 -14.77 13.55
CA PRO A 44 -24.11 -13.85 12.95
C PRO A 44 -22.66 -14.20 13.27
N THR A 45 -22.42 -14.88 14.39
CA THR A 45 -21.11 -15.39 14.80
C THR A 45 -20.53 -16.40 13.81
N LEU A 46 -21.36 -17.18 13.10
CA LEU A 46 -20.90 -18.04 12.01
C LEU A 46 -20.44 -17.21 10.81
N LEU A 47 -21.15 -16.12 10.50
CA LEU A 47 -20.81 -15.25 9.38
C LEU A 47 -19.55 -14.43 9.67
N ALA A 48 -19.24 -14.15 10.92
CA ALA A 48 -17.94 -13.60 11.30
C ALA A 48 -16.78 -14.53 10.89
N LEU A 49 -16.97 -15.85 10.94
CA LEU A 49 -15.96 -16.84 10.57
C LEU A 49 -15.90 -17.10 9.07
N LEU A 50 -17.05 -17.04 8.40
CA LEU A 50 -17.25 -17.52 7.03
C LEU A 50 -17.46 -16.43 5.98
N LEU A 51 -17.63 -15.16 6.34
CA LEU A 51 -17.67 -14.10 5.34
C LEU A 51 -16.34 -14.08 4.58
N PRO A 52 -16.35 -14.26 3.25
CA PRO A 52 -15.11 -14.37 2.50
C PRO A 52 -14.46 -13.00 2.31
N ASN A 53 -13.14 -13.00 2.26
CA ASN A 53 -12.41 -11.87 1.70
C ASN A 53 -12.71 -11.79 0.20
N LEU A 54 -12.90 -10.57 -0.31
CA LEU A 54 -13.06 -10.34 -1.74
C LEU A 54 -11.74 -10.68 -2.47
N PRO A 55 -11.78 -11.02 -3.78
CA PRO A 55 -10.59 -11.52 -4.50
C PRO A 55 -9.52 -10.45 -4.78
N TRP A 56 -9.66 -9.25 -4.24
CA TRP A 56 -8.75 -8.12 -4.39
C TRP A 56 -8.24 -7.61 -3.04
N GLN A 57 -7.13 -6.88 -3.05
CA GLN A 57 -6.51 -6.32 -1.85
C GLN A 57 -7.41 -5.25 -1.20
N GLY A 58 -7.42 -5.21 0.13
CA GLY A 58 -8.26 -4.28 0.91
C GLY A 58 -9.72 -4.72 1.04
N SER A 59 -10.14 -5.84 0.43
CA SER A 59 -11.47 -6.43 0.60
C SER A 59 -12.60 -5.39 0.47
N TYR A 60 -13.45 -5.26 1.48
CA TYR A 60 -14.56 -4.28 1.50
C TYR A 60 -14.10 -2.83 1.67
N ASP A 61 -12.90 -2.55 2.18
CA ASP A 61 -12.44 -1.16 2.43
C ASP A 61 -12.26 -0.38 1.12
N LEU A 62 -11.85 -1.07 0.05
CA LEU A 62 -11.70 -0.50 -1.29
C LEU A 62 -13.01 0.13 -1.80
N VAL A 63 -14.17 -0.40 -1.39
CA VAL A 63 -15.48 0.11 -1.81
C VAL A 63 -16.18 0.96 -0.73
N GLY A 64 -15.43 1.39 0.28
CA GLY A 64 -15.95 2.23 1.36
C GLY A 64 -16.31 1.49 2.65
N GLY A 65 -16.01 0.20 2.76
CA GLY A 65 -16.16 -0.60 3.97
C GLY A 65 -17.45 -1.43 4.02
N LEU A 66 -17.46 -2.45 4.87
CA LEU A 66 -18.54 -3.44 4.97
C LEU A 66 -19.88 -2.84 5.43
N TYR A 67 -19.84 -1.91 6.40
CA TYR A 67 -21.03 -1.28 7.00
C TYR A 67 -21.50 -0.04 6.23
N THR A 68 -21.64 -0.20 4.92
CA THR A 68 -22.15 0.81 3.97
C THR A 68 -23.14 0.19 3.01
N LYS A 69 -23.85 1.00 2.19
CA LYS A 69 -24.69 0.46 1.11
C LYS A 69 -23.88 -0.40 0.12
N ALA A 70 -22.70 0.06 -0.28
CA ALA A 70 -21.81 -0.67 -1.18
C ALA A 70 -21.35 -2.00 -0.57
N GLY A 71 -20.86 -1.96 0.68
CA GLY A 71 -20.42 -3.14 1.41
C GLY A 71 -21.53 -4.16 1.59
N ALA A 72 -22.73 -3.71 1.94
CA ALA A 72 -23.91 -4.57 2.08
C ALA A 72 -24.28 -5.26 0.76
N ARG A 73 -24.23 -4.52 -0.36
CA ARG A 73 -24.50 -5.09 -1.69
C ARG A 73 -23.46 -6.13 -2.09
N LEU A 74 -22.18 -5.86 -1.84
CA LEU A 74 -21.11 -6.82 -2.11
C LEU A 74 -21.18 -8.04 -1.20
N ALA A 75 -21.54 -7.89 0.08
CA ALA A 75 -21.74 -9.01 0.99
C ALA A 75 -22.89 -9.91 0.50
N GLN A 76 -23.98 -9.31 0.03
CA GLN A 76 -25.09 -10.05 -0.60
C GLN A 76 -24.63 -10.79 -1.86
N ALA A 77 -23.89 -10.13 -2.76
CA ALA A 77 -23.38 -10.76 -3.98
C ALA A 77 -22.35 -11.88 -3.68
N ALA A 78 -21.43 -11.65 -2.75
CA ALA A 78 -20.38 -12.60 -2.38
C ALA A 78 -20.93 -13.86 -1.71
N THR A 79 -21.91 -13.70 -0.83
CA THR A 79 -22.55 -14.84 -0.15
C THR A 79 -23.60 -15.53 -1.02
N GLY A 80 -24.23 -14.80 -1.96
CA GLY A 80 -25.34 -15.31 -2.76
C GLY A 80 -26.66 -15.40 -1.98
N ALA A 81 -26.72 -14.83 -0.77
CA ALA A 81 -27.93 -14.77 0.04
C ALA A 81 -29.05 -13.97 -0.65
N ASP A 82 -30.31 -14.31 -0.40
CA ASP A 82 -31.44 -13.55 -0.97
C ASP A 82 -31.56 -12.16 -0.36
N TRP A 83 -31.20 -12.04 0.92
CA TRP A 83 -31.05 -10.78 1.61
C TRP A 83 -29.90 -10.84 2.62
N VAL A 84 -29.27 -9.70 2.86
CA VAL A 84 -28.24 -9.51 3.86
C VAL A 84 -28.60 -8.32 4.73
N LEU A 85 -28.59 -8.51 6.05
CA LEU A 85 -28.78 -7.45 7.02
C LEU A 85 -27.45 -7.14 7.73
N LEU A 86 -27.04 -5.88 7.67
CA LEU A 86 -25.95 -5.32 8.44
C LEU A 86 -26.45 -4.20 9.33
N GLY A 87 -25.70 -3.91 10.38
CA GLY A 87 -26.00 -2.82 11.30
C GLY A 87 -24.75 -2.17 11.85
N ARG A 88 -24.87 -0.90 12.21
CA ARG A 88 -23.84 -0.12 12.89
C ARG A 88 -24.47 0.75 13.96
N GLU A 89 -23.95 0.68 15.17
CA GLU A 89 -24.26 1.61 16.24
C GLU A 89 -23.61 2.97 15.95
N GLU A 90 -24.42 4.01 15.95
CA GLU A 90 -24.02 5.41 15.81
C GLU A 90 -24.49 6.19 17.04
N GLU A 91 -23.90 7.37 17.30
CA GLU A 91 -24.27 8.21 18.46
C GLU A 91 -25.79 8.49 18.55
N ARG A 92 -26.48 8.52 17.40
CA ARG A 92 -27.91 8.84 17.28
C ARG A 92 -28.82 7.61 17.16
N GLY A 93 -28.28 6.40 17.25
CA GLY A 93 -29.05 5.15 17.21
C GLY A 93 -28.42 4.04 16.36
N LEU A 94 -29.23 3.08 15.94
CA LEU A 94 -28.80 1.93 15.13
C LEU A 94 -29.08 2.19 13.66
N ARG A 95 -28.02 2.25 12.84
CA ARG A 95 -28.14 2.27 11.38
C ARG A 95 -28.20 0.83 10.86
N LEU A 96 -29.17 0.53 10.01
CA LEU A 96 -29.28 -0.78 9.34
C LEU A 96 -29.18 -0.64 7.83
N PHE A 97 -28.59 -1.65 7.21
CA PHE A 97 -28.53 -1.84 5.76
C PHE A 97 -29.15 -3.20 5.42
N LEU A 98 -30.23 -3.19 4.65
CA LEU A 98 -30.88 -4.38 4.12
C LEU A 98 -30.60 -4.48 2.63
N ALA A 99 -29.66 -5.32 2.27
CA ALA A 99 -29.30 -5.62 0.88
C ALA A 99 -30.13 -6.78 0.34
N ARG A 100 -30.63 -6.63 -0.87
CA ARG A 100 -31.31 -7.64 -1.69
C ARG A 100 -30.76 -7.55 -3.12
N LYS A 101 -31.11 -8.51 -3.98
CA LYS A 101 -30.66 -8.55 -5.38
C LYS A 101 -31.02 -7.27 -6.16
N ASP A 102 -32.15 -6.64 -5.83
CA ASP A 102 -32.67 -5.43 -6.47
C ASP A 102 -32.11 -4.12 -5.90
N GLY A 103 -31.50 -4.13 -4.71
CA GLY A 103 -30.86 -2.95 -4.14
C GLY A 103 -30.66 -2.99 -2.64
N VAL A 104 -30.21 -1.87 -2.08
CA VAL A 104 -29.96 -1.73 -0.64
C VAL A 104 -30.84 -0.64 -0.05
N LYS A 105 -31.64 -1.01 0.96
CA LYS A 105 -32.37 -0.06 1.79
C LYS A 105 -31.58 0.24 3.06
N GLU A 106 -31.66 1.49 3.52
CA GLU A 106 -30.94 1.98 4.68
C GLU A 106 -31.90 2.75 5.59
N GLY A 107 -31.71 2.65 6.90
CA GLY A 107 -32.40 3.49 7.88
C GLY A 107 -31.58 3.68 9.15
N LEU A 108 -31.72 4.85 9.78
CA LEU A 108 -31.15 5.16 11.10
C LEU A 108 -32.31 5.24 12.11
N PHE A 109 -32.23 4.44 13.17
CA PHE A 109 -33.32 4.26 14.13
C PHE A 109 -32.86 4.58 15.55
N ALA A 110 -33.63 5.40 16.27
CA ALA A 110 -33.30 5.77 17.64
C ALA A 110 -33.26 4.58 18.61
N THR A 111 -33.96 3.48 18.30
CA THR A 111 -33.96 2.26 19.11
C THR A 111 -33.98 1.00 18.23
N PRO A 112 -33.46 -0.15 18.72
CA PRO A 112 -33.57 -1.44 18.03
C PRO A 112 -35.02 -1.86 17.75
N GLY A 113 -35.96 -1.50 18.62
CA GLY A 113 -37.38 -1.78 18.42
C GLY A 113 -37.98 -1.07 17.20
N LEU A 114 -37.59 0.19 16.96
CA LEU A 114 -38.02 0.91 15.75
C LEU A 114 -37.42 0.31 14.48
N ALA A 115 -36.16 -0.12 14.56
CA ALA A 115 -35.50 -0.84 13.47
C ALA A 115 -36.19 -2.19 13.17
N TRP A 116 -36.64 -2.90 14.20
CA TRP A 116 -37.43 -4.13 14.06
C TRP A 116 -38.79 -3.89 13.39
N LEU A 117 -39.52 -2.84 13.79
CA LEU A 117 -40.77 -2.43 13.14
C LEU A 117 -40.55 -2.08 11.65
N TRP A 118 -39.42 -1.45 11.32
CA TRP A 118 -39.06 -1.21 9.93
C TRP A 118 -38.88 -2.51 9.15
N LEU A 119 -38.22 -3.53 9.71
CA LEU A 119 -38.11 -4.85 9.06
C LEU A 119 -39.46 -5.56 8.89
N GLN A 120 -40.42 -5.35 9.80
CA GLN A 120 -41.79 -5.86 9.63
C GLN A 120 -42.49 -5.17 8.45
N LYS A 121 -42.30 -3.85 8.31
CA LYS A 121 -42.80 -3.09 7.16
C LYS A 121 -42.17 -3.54 5.84
N GLU A 122 -40.89 -3.90 5.88
CA GLU A 122 -40.14 -4.45 4.75
C GLU A 122 -40.47 -5.91 4.42
N GLY A 123 -41.43 -6.50 5.13
CA GLY A 123 -41.91 -7.87 4.92
C GLY A 123 -40.91 -8.96 5.33
N LEU A 124 -39.86 -8.59 6.08
CA LEU A 124 -38.81 -9.52 6.50
C LEU A 124 -39.10 -10.14 7.86
N ALA A 125 -39.58 -9.33 8.80
CA ALA A 125 -39.91 -9.75 10.15
C ALA A 125 -41.41 -10.05 10.32
N PRO A 126 -41.79 -11.00 11.20
CA PRO A 126 -43.19 -11.30 11.49
C PRO A 126 -43.92 -10.10 12.10
N LYS A 127 -45.11 -9.78 11.59
CA LYS A 127 -45.93 -8.66 12.07
C LYS A 127 -46.32 -8.86 13.53
N TRP A 128 -46.23 -7.78 14.31
CA TRP A 128 -46.60 -7.71 15.74
C TRP A 128 -45.76 -8.58 16.69
N ALA A 129 -44.70 -9.24 16.20
CA ALA A 129 -43.76 -9.93 17.07
C ALA A 129 -42.75 -8.91 17.68
N PRO A 130 -42.43 -9.01 18.98
CA PRO A 130 -41.36 -8.21 19.57
C PRO A 130 -39.99 -8.68 19.05
N LEU A 131 -38.98 -7.80 19.11
CA LEU A 131 -37.59 -8.19 18.89
C LEU A 131 -37.17 -9.13 20.02
N PRO A 132 -36.59 -10.31 19.73
CA PRO A 132 -36.09 -11.22 20.76
C PRO A 132 -35.04 -10.58 21.67
N SER A 133 -34.87 -11.15 22.86
CA SER A 133 -33.79 -10.78 23.79
C SER A 133 -32.82 -11.95 23.90
N PRO A 134 -31.63 -11.86 23.27
CA PRO A 134 -30.67 -12.95 23.28
C PRO A 134 -30.12 -13.19 24.68
N THR A 135 -29.88 -14.46 25.00
CA THR A 135 -29.49 -14.93 26.33
C THR A 135 -27.98 -14.87 26.57
N GLN A 136 -27.17 -14.90 25.50
CA GLN A 136 -25.72 -14.85 25.58
C GLN A 136 -25.22 -13.40 25.78
N SER A 137 -24.09 -13.25 26.46
CA SER A 137 -23.43 -11.95 26.61
C SER A 137 -22.68 -11.56 25.34
N GLU A 138 -22.41 -10.27 25.18
CA GLU A 138 -21.62 -9.74 24.06
C GLU A 138 -20.22 -10.37 24.02
N GLU A 139 -19.58 -10.56 25.18
CA GLU A 139 -18.25 -11.17 25.28
C GLU A 139 -18.27 -12.63 24.82
N ALA A 140 -19.30 -13.39 25.20
CA ALA A 140 -19.45 -14.79 24.79
C ALA A 140 -19.65 -14.90 23.27
N LEU A 141 -20.49 -14.05 22.69
CA LEU A 141 -20.72 -14.03 21.24
C LEU A 141 -19.46 -13.61 20.46
N ARG A 142 -18.68 -12.64 20.96
CA ARG A 142 -17.39 -12.25 20.37
C ARG A 142 -16.36 -13.37 20.42
N ALA A 143 -16.24 -14.07 21.55
CA ALA A 143 -15.34 -15.21 21.68
C ALA A 143 -15.71 -16.30 20.66
N LEU A 144 -17.01 -16.59 20.52
CA LEU A 144 -17.52 -17.58 19.57
C LEU A 144 -17.28 -17.17 18.10
N ALA A 145 -17.47 -15.88 17.77
CA ALA A 145 -17.16 -15.32 16.45
C ALA A 145 -15.67 -15.35 16.10
N GLN A 146 -14.79 -15.47 17.10
CA GLN A 146 -13.35 -15.66 16.93
C GLN A 146 -12.94 -17.14 16.90
N GLY A 147 -13.90 -18.06 16.99
CA GLY A 147 -13.66 -19.50 16.98
C GLY A 147 -13.23 -20.07 18.34
N GLN A 148 -13.40 -19.33 19.44
CA GLN A 148 -13.06 -19.80 20.78
C GLN A 148 -14.17 -20.66 21.36
N ASN A 149 -13.80 -21.79 22.00
CA ASN A 149 -14.72 -22.75 22.61
C ASN A 149 -15.94 -23.07 21.73
N PRO A 150 -15.73 -23.52 20.48
CA PRO A 150 -16.79 -23.64 19.50
C PRO A 150 -17.82 -24.68 19.92
N ASP A 151 -19.10 -24.32 19.79
CA ASP A 151 -20.18 -25.32 19.78
C ASP A 151 -20.10 -26.17 18.49
N PRO A 152 -20.87 -27.27 18.37
CA PRO A 152 -20.80 -28.14 17.18
C PRO A 152 -21.05 -27.42 15.84
N LEU A 153 -21.83 -26.34 15.84
CA LEU A 153 -22.15 -25.58 14.63
C LEU A 153 -20.97 -24.69 14.22
N HIS A 154 -20.33 -24.02 15.19
CA HIS A 154 -19.12 -23.23 14.96
C HIS A 154 -17.91 -24.10 14.64
N GLN A 155 -17.83 -25.30 15.22
CA GLN A 155 -16.83 -26.29 14.85
C GLN A 155 -16.98 -26.68 13.36
N SER A 156 -18.21 -26.88 12.88
CA SER A 156 -18.46 -27.14 11.46
C SER A 156 -18.03 -25.97 10.56
N ALA A 157 -18.13 -24.72 11.03
CA ALA A 157 -17.64 -23.55 10.30
C ALA A 157 -16.12 -23.50 10.21
N LEU A 158 -15.41 -23.81 11.31
CA LEU A 158 -13.96 -23.92 11.31
C LEU A 158 -13.49 -25.07 10.41
N ASP A 159 -14.16 -26.23 10.50
CA ASP A 159 -13.89 -27.38 9.64
C ASP A 159 -14.08 -27.07 8.16
N LEU A 160 -15.15 -26.35 7.80
CA LEU A 160 -15.39 -25.92 6.42
C LEU A 160 -14.28 -25.00 5.91
N LYS A 161 -13.83 -24.04 6.74
CA LYS A 161 -12.74 -23.12 6.41
C LYS A 161 -11.41 -23.85 6.19
N GLU A 162 -11.21 -24.96 6.88
CA GLU A 162 -10.05 -25.84 6.76
C GLU A 162 -10.22 -26.94 5.69
N GLY A 163 -11.31 -26.91 4.92
CA GLY A 163 -11.58 -27.87 3.84
C GLY A 163 -12.00 -29.27 4.32
N ARG A 164 -12.36 -29.43 5.60
CA ARG A 164 -12.79 -30.70 6.21
C ARG A 164 -14.28 -31.05 5.96
N GLY A 165 -15.01 -30.18 5.25
CA GLY A 165 -16.41 -30.39 4.87
C GLY A 165 -17.40 -29.45 5.58
N ALA A 166 -18.64 -29.36 5.06
CA ALA A 166 -19.63 -28.40 5.54
C ALA A 166 -20.43 -28.87 6.77
N GLY A 167 -20.53 -30.17 7.03
CA GLY A 167 -21.18 -30.73 8.21
C GLY A 167 -22.59 -30.18 8.45
N LEU A 168 -22.81 -29.58 9.62
CA LEU A 168 -24.11 -29.02 10.03
C LEU A 168 -24.53 -27.76 9.27
N LEU A 169 -23.69 -27.23 8.38
CA LEU A 169 -23.96 -25.98 7.65
C LEU A 169 -24.74 -26.21 6.35
N GLU A 170 -24.86 -27.46 5.89
CA GLU A 170 -25.63 -27.79 4.68
C GLU A 170 -27.11 -27.45 4.86
N GLY A 171 -27.66 -26.64 3.95
CA GLY A 171 -29.03 -26.14 4.02
C GLY A 171 -29.23 -24.97 4.99
N LEU A 172 -28.25 -24.66 5.85
CA LEU A 172 -28.28 -23.49 6.73
C LEU A 172 -27.72 -22.24 6.04
N LEU A 173 -26.63 -22.38 5.28
CA LEU A 173 -25.97 -21.29 4.59
C LEU A 173 -26.24 -21.30 3.07
N PRO A 174 -26.12 -20.15 2.40
CA PRO A 174 -26.20 -20.08 0.95
C PRO A 174 -25.23 -21.02 0.25
N GLN A 175 -25.72 -21.69 -0.81
CA GLN A 175 -24.91 -22.66 -1.56
C GLN A 175 -23.64 -22.02 -2.14
N LYS A 176 -23.74 -20.79 -2.66
CA LYS A 176 -22.59 -20.04 -3.20
C LYS A 176 -21.48 -19.87 -2.15
N LEU A 177 -21.86 -19.56 -0.90
CA LEU A 177 -20.93 -19.41 0.21
C LEU A 177 -20.26 -20.73 0.60
N LEU A 178 -21.03 -21.82 0.68
CA LEU A 178 -20.48 -23.16 0.99
C LEU A 178 -19.48 -23.63 -0.09
N LEU A 179 -19.84 -23.48 -1.36
CA LEU A 179 -19.01 -23.90 -2.49
C LEU A 179 -17.67 -23.15 -2.53
N LEU A 180 -17.67 -21.86 -2.18
CA LEU A 180 -16.47 -21.05 -2.12
C LEU A 180 -15.44 -21.65 -1.14
N TRP A 181 -15.87 -21.99 0.08
CA TRP A 181 -14.99 -22.59 1.10
C TRP A 181 -14.63 -24.05 0.81
N GLN A 182 -15.39 -24.73 -0.05
CA GLN A 182 -15.03 -26.05 -0.59
C GLN A 182 -14.04 -25.99 -1.77
N GLY A 183 -13.45 -24.82 -2.04
CA GLY A 183 -12.45 -24.63 -3.10
C GLY A 183 -13.05 -24.44 -4.51
N LYS A 184 -14.38 -24.35 -4.65
CA LYS A 184 -15.00 -23.99 -5.93
C LYS A 184 -15.05 -22.47 -6.05
N LEU A 185 -13.96 -21.92 -6.56
CA LEU A 185 -13.82 -20.48 -6.82
C LEU A 185 -14.95 -19.99 -7.74
N SER A 186 -15.61 -18.91 -7.36
CA SER A 186 -16.55 -18.23 -8.26
C SER A 186 -15.77 -17.49 -9.38
N PRO A 187 -16.41 -17.15 -10.52
CA PRO A 187 -15.73 -16.54 -11.65
C PRO A 187 -14.82 -15.33 -11.31
N PRO A 188 -15.20 -14.40 -10.40
CA PRO A 188 -14.28 -13.36 -9.93
C PRO A 188 -12.97 -13.88 -9.33
N TYR A 189 -13.04 -14.90 -8.45
CA TYR A 189 -11.86 -15.46 -7.79
C TYR A 189 -10.97 -16.23 -8.78
N GLN A 190 -11.59 -16.92 -9.75
CA GLN A 190 -10.87 -17.59 -10.82
C GLN A 190 -10.08 -16.58 -11.66
N ALA A 191 -10.71 -15.45 -12.03
CA ALA A 191 -10.08 -14.42 -12.83
C ALA A 191 -8.87 -13.78 -12.13
N PHE A 192 -8.96 -13.49 -10.82
CA PHE A 192 -7.82 -13.02 -10.03
C PHE A 192 -6.74 -14.11 -9.83
N SER A 193 -7.11 -15.39 -9.73
CA SER A 193 -6.15 -16.49 -9.71
C SER A 193 -5.40 -16.62 -11.04
N LEU A 194 -6.03 -16.35 -12.18
CA LEU A 194 -5.35 -16.32 -13.48
C LEU A 194 -4.36 -15.15 -13.55
N LEU A 195 -4.75 -13.98 -13.05
CA LEU A 195 -3.87 -12.82 -12.94
C LEU A 195 -2.63 -13.14 -12.10
N SER A 196 -2.79 -13.76 -10.92
CA SER A 196 -1.65 -14.10 -10.05
C SER A 196 -0.72 -15.16 -10.65
N GLN A 197 -1.20 -15.96 -11.60
CA GLN A 197 -0.41 -16.94 -12.36
C GLN A 197 0.28 -16.32 -13.58
N GLY A 198 0.11 -15.01 -13.83
CA GLY A 198 0.66 -14.33 -15.02
C GLY A 198 -0.11 -14.60 -16.31
N LYS A 199 -1.28 -15.26 -16.25
CA LYS A 199 -2.10 -15.61 -17.41
C LYS A 199 -2.98 -14.43 -17.86
N ARG A 200 -2.32 -13.40 -18.37
CA ARG A 200 -2.94 -12.11 -18.74
C ARG A 200 -4.13 -12.24 -19.70
N GLU A 201 -3.98 -12.99 -20.79
CA GLU A 201 -5.04 -13.10 -21.82
C GLU A 201 -6.28 -13.83 -21.30
N GLU A 202 -6.09 -14.91 -20.55
CA GLU A 202 -7.19 -15.65 -19.91
C GLU A 202 -7.91 -14.77 -18.88
N ALA A 203 -7.17 -14.02 -18.06
CA ALA A 203 -7.74 -13.09 -17.09
C ALA A 203 -8.55 -11.97 -17.77
N LEU A 204 -8.07 -11.41 -18.90
CA LEU A 204 -8.81 -10.40 -19.68
C LEU A 204 -10.07 -10.95 -20.33
N LYS A 205 -10.03 -12.21 -20.78
CA LYS A 205 -11.20 -12.89 -21.32
C LYS A 205 -12.26 -13.07 -20.23
N GLU A 206 -11.85 -13.56 -19.05
CA GLU A 206 -12.77 -13.69 -17.91
C GLU A 206 -13.31 -12.33 -17.44
N ALA A 207 -12.47 -11.30 -17.34
CA ALA A 207 -12.92 -9.95 -17.04
C ALA A 207 -14.04 -9.48 -18.00
N GLY A 208 -13.90 -9.78 -19.30
CA GLY A 208 -14.93 -9.49 -20.30
C GLY A 208 -16.28 -10.17 -20.03
N ASN A 209 -16.26 -11.43 -19.59
CA ASN A 209 -17.49 -12.19 -19.24
C ASN A 209 -18.21 -11.59 -18.03
N LEU A 210 -17.47 -10.97 -17.12
CA LEU A 210 -17.97 -10.44 -15.85
C LEU A 210 -18.59 -9.04 -15.97
N LEU A 211 -18.38 -8.32 -17.08
CA LEU A 211 -18.84 -6.92 -17.26
C LEU A 211 -20.37 -6.73 -17.20
N LEU A 212 -21.14 -7.79 -17.44
CA LEU A 212 -22.61 -7.76 -17.39
C LEU A 212 -23.19 -8.40 -16.12
N GLY A 213 -22.34 -8.90 -15.22
CA GLY A 213 -22.69 -9.64 -14.03
C GLY A 213 -23.29 -8.81 -12.89
N ASP A 214 -23.27 -9.39 -11.68
CA ASP A 214 -23.64 -8.69 -10.44
C ASP A 214 -22.59 -7.67 -9.99
N VAL A 215 -22.80 -7.02 -8.85
CA VAL A 215 -21.86 -5.99 -8.34
C VAL A 215 -20.46 -6.55 -8.06
N LEU A 216 -20.35 -7.80 -7.61
CA LEU A 216 -19.06 -8.43 -7.34
C LEU A 216 -18.34 -8.72 -8.65
N GLU A 217 -19.06 -9.25 -9.64
CA GLU A 217 -18.52 -9.59 -10.95
C GLU A 217 -18.08 -8.34 -11.72
N ARG A 218 -18.91 -7.30 -11.80
CA ARG A 218 -18.53 -6.05 -12.50
C ARG A 218 -17.41 -5.29 -11.81
N THR A 219 -17.37 -5.30 -10.47
CA THR A 219 -16.25 -4.70 -9.72
C THR A 219 -14.96 -5.47 -9.99
N ALA A 220 -15.00 -6.81 -9.96
CA ALA A 220 -13.85 -7.64 -10.31
C ALA A 220 -13.37 -7.40 -11.76
N ALA A 221 -14.30 -7.36 -12.71
CA ALA A 221 -14.02 -7.05 -14.11
C ALA A 221 -13.28 -5.72 -14.24
N HIS A 222 -13.82 -4.67 -13.62
CA HIS A 222 -13.24 -3.34 -13.66
C HIS A 222 -11.82 -3.32 -13.09
N LEU A 223 -11.60 -3.89 -11.91
CA LEU A 223 -10.29 -3.96 -11.27
C LEU A 223 -9.27 -4.74 -12.09
N LEU A 224 -9.68 -5.83 -12.74
CA LEU A 224 -8.82 -6.61 -13.64
C LEU A 224 -8.43 -5.79 -14.88
N LEU A 225 -9.39 -5.13 -15.52
CA LEU A 225 -9.12 -4.26 -16.68
C LEU A 225 -8.19 -3.11 -16.29
N ARG A 226 -8.39 -2.51 -15.11
CA ARG A 226 -7.57 -1.43 -14.56
C ARG A 226 -6.14 -1.88 -14.27
N THR A 227 -5.97 -3.06 -13.68
CA THR A 227 -4.66 -3.65 -13.34
C THR A 227 -3.89 -4.10 -14.57
N LEU A 228 -4.61 -4.60 -15.58
CA LEU A 228 -4.02 -5.05 -16.83
C LEU A 228 -3.92 -3.94 -17.87
N GLU A 229 -4.27 -2.69 -17.54
CA GLU A 229 -4.20 -1.54 -18.45
C GLU A 229 -4.95 -1.77 -19.78
N ASP A 230 -6.08 -2.47 -19.74
CA ASP A 230 -6.92 -2.70 -20.92
C ASP A 230 -7.83 -1.49 -21.16
N GLU A 231 -7.84 -0.94 -22.37
CA GLU A 231 -8.57 0.29 -22.72
C GLU A 231 -10.06 0.30 -22.33
N ARG A 232 -10.70 -0.88 -22.18
CA ARG A 232 -12.09 -1.00 -21.73
C ARG A 232 -12.30 -0.53 -20.29
N TRP A 233 -11.23 -0.34 -19.49
CA TRP A 233 -11.35 0.05 -18.08
C TRP A 233 -12.13 1.37 -17.91
N LYS A 234 -11.94 2.34 -18.80
CA LYS A 234 -12.60 3.66 -18.77
C LYS A 234 -14.12 3.54 -18.91
N GLU A 235 -14.59 2.72 -19.85
CA GLU A 235 -16.02 2.47 -20.04
C GLU A 235 -16.59 1.56 -18.93
N SER A 236 -15.80 0.59 -18.46
CA SER A 236 -16.22 -0.25 -17.34
C SER A 236 -16.44 0.56 -16.06
N ALA A 237 -15.66 1.62 -15.81
CA ALA A 237 -15.86 2.53 -14.68
C ALA A 237 -17.22 3.24 -14.77
N ARG A 238 -17.55 3.79 -15.95
CA ARG A 238 -18.81 4.50 -16.19
C ARG A 238 -20.03 3.59 -16.05
N THR A 239 -19.98 2.41 -16.65
CA THR A 239 -21.06 1.42 -16.56
C THR A 239 -21.22 0.87 -15.14
N LEU A 240 -20.12 0.69 -14.39
CA LEU A 240 -20.15 0.30 -12.98
C LEU A 240 -20.82 1.39 -12.12
N ALA A 241 -20.45 2.66 -12.32
CA ALA A 241 -21.01 3.78 -11.56
C ALA A 241 -22.50 4.03 -11.88
N GLN A 242 -22.92 3.81 -13.12
CA GLN A 242 -24.32 3.86 -13.52
C GLN A 242 -25.15 2.71 -12.92
N ALA A 243 -24.60 1.49 -12.94
CA ALA A 243 -25.29 0.32 -12.42
C ALA A 243 -25.37 0.30 -10.88
N PHE A 244 -24.34 0.80 -10.20
CA PHE A 244 -24.22 0.79 -8.75
C PHE A 244 -23.77 2.16 -8.23
N PRO A 245 -24.65 3.18 -8.27
CA PRO A 245 -24.32 4.55 -7.88
C PRO A 245 -23.93 4.71 -6.40
N GLU A 246 -24.18 3.70 -5.57
CA GLU A 246 -23.78 3.63 -4.17
C GLU A 246 -22.31 3.23 -3.94
N LEU A 247 -21.56 2.80 -4.97
CA LEU A 247 -20.14 2.44 -4.88
C LEU A 247 -19.25 3.69 -5.01
N PRO A 248 -18.52 4.10 -3.96
CA PRO A 248 -17.56 5.21 -4.04
C PRO A 248 -16.45 4.95 -5.06
N LEU A 249 -15.90 3.73 -5.07
CA LEU A 249 -14.86 3.28 -6.01
C LEU A 249 -15.27 3.52 -7.46
N ALA A 250 -16.52 3.24 -7.83
CA ALA A 250 -16.96 3.39 -9.21
C ALA A 250 -16.90 4.86 -9.68
N TRP A 251 -17.29 5.81 -8.81
CA TRP A 251 -17.19 7.23 -9.10
C TRP A 251 -15.76 7.75 -9.08
N GLU A 252 -14.91 7.22 -8.20
CA GLU A 252 -13.47 7.49 -8.21
C GLU A 252 -12.83 7.07 -9.54
N GLU A 253 -13.14 5.88 -10.03
CA GLU A 253 -12.59 5.36 -11.28
C GLU A 253 -13.13 6.09 -12.51
N VAL A 254 -14.39 6.57 -12.49
CA VAL A 254 -14.89 7.51 -13.50
C VAL A 254 -14.07 8.80 -13.48
N SER A 255 -13.68 9.31 -12.31
CA SER A 255 -12.86 10.51 -12.22
C SER A 255 -11.47 10.31 -12.83
N PHE A 256 -10.84 9.15 -12.59
CA PHE A 256 -9.56 8.80 -13.20
C PHE A 256 -9.67 8.64 -14.73
N ALA A 257 -10.72 7.97 -15.21
CA ALA A 257 -11.00 7.86 -16.64
C ALA A 257 -11.19 9.25 -17.28
N ALA A 258 -11.94 10.13 -16.62
CA ALA A 258 -12.16 11.49 -17.07
C ALA A 258 -10.88 12.33 -17.07
N PHE A 259 -10.00 12.20 -16.07
CA PHE A 259 -8.70 12.88 -16.08
C PHE A 259 -7.82 12.42 -17.24
N ALA A 260 -7.72 11.10 -17.49
CA ALA A 260 -6.96 10.56 -18.61
C ALA A 260 -7.47 11.03 -19.99
N GLU A 261 -8.75 11.40 -20.07
CA GLU A 261 -9.40 11.91 -21.29
C GLU A 261 -9.46 13.45 -21.32
N GLY A 262 -8.92 14.16 -20.33
CA GLY A 262 -8.97 15.63 -20.23
C GLY A 262 -10.36 16.20 -19.92
N LYS A 263 -11.32 15.38 -19.46
CA LYS A 263 -12.70 15.76 -19.17
C LYS A 263 -12.87 16.25 -17.74
N GLY A 264 -12.33 17.45 -17.44
CA GLY A 264 -12.35 18.02 -16.09
C GLY A 264 -13.74 18.16 -15.45
N GLU A 265 -14.76 18.52 -16.23
CA GLU A 265 -16.15 18.62 -15.75
C GLU A 265 -16.73 17.26 -15.31
N GLU A 266 -16.48 16.19 -16.09
CA GLU A 266 -16.91 14.83 -15.75
C GLU A 266 -16.20 14.34 -14.48
N ALA A 267 -14.89 14.58 -14.38
CA ALA A 267 -14.11 14.23 -13.19
C ALA A 267 -14.66 14.90 -11.93
N LYS A 268 -14.96 16.21 -12.02
CA LYS A 268 -15.57 16.98 -10.93
C LYS A 268 -16.91 16.39 -10.50
N GLU A 269 -17.81 16.10 -11.44
CA GLU A 269 -19.12 15.52 -11.12
C GLU A 269 -19.00 14.15 -10.45
N ALA A 270 -18.09 13.30 -10.93
CA ALA A 270 -17.84 11.99 -10.36
C ALA A 270 -17.29 12.09 -8.93
N LEU A 271 -16.31 12.97 -8.69
CA LEU A 271 -15.74 13.20 -7.36
C LEU A 271 -16.76 13.78 -6.38
N LEU A 272 -17.65 14.67 -6.83
CA LEU A 272 -18.74 15.15 -5.98
C LEU A 272 -19.74 14.04 -5.61
N LYS A 273 -19.95 13.04 -6.47
CA LYS A 273 -20.75 11.85 -6.15
C LYS A 273 -20.00 10.94 -5.16
N ALA A 274 -18.70 10.71 -5.36
CA ALA A 274 -17.86 9.95 -4.44
C ALA A 274 -17.83 10.59 -3.03
N LEU A 275 -17.69 11.91 -2.95
CA LEU A 275 -17.71 12.68 -1.69
C LEU A 275 -19.06 12.64 -0.97
N LYS A 276 -20.19 12.54 -1.69
CA LYS A 276 -21.49 12.33 -1.03
C LYS A 276 -21.56 10.99 -0.31
N LEU A 277 -20.80 10.00 -0.78
CA LEU A 277 -20.73 8.67 -0.17
C LEU A 277 -19.64 8.59 0.91
N ARG A 278 -18.51 9.28 0.72
CA ARG A 278 -17.40 9.38 1.67
C ARG A 278 -16.88 10.82 1.80
N PRO A 279 -17.52 11.66 2.66
CA PRO A 279 -17.20 13.08 2.73
C PRO A 279 -15.82 13.39 3.31
N ASP A 280 -15.26 12.49 4.12
CA ASP A 280 -13.98 12.69 4.81
C ASP A 280 -12.83 11.91 4.18
N TYR A 281 -13.00 11.40 2.95
CA TYR A 281 -11.90 10.75 2.23
C TYR A 281 -11.03 11.78 1.53
N TRP A 282 -9.83 12.02 2.09
CA TRP A 282 -8.91 13.09 1.68
C TRP A 282 -8.54 13.03 0.19
N LEU A 283 -8.38 11.84 -0.39
CA LEU A 283 -7.96 11.68 -1.79
C LEU A 283 -9.00 12.24 -2.76
N TYR A 284 -10.29 12.13 -2.44
CA TYR A 284 -11.35 12.74 -3.25
C TYR A 284 -11.27 14.27 -3.24
N TRP A 285 -10.86 14.87 -2.13
CA TRP A 285 -10.64 16.32 -2.05
C TRP A 285 -9.41 16.76 -2.83
N THR A 286 -8.31 15.99 -2.78
CA THR A 286 -7.11 16.24 -3.60
C THR A 286 -7.47 16.23 -5.09
N ASN A 287 -8.16 15.18 -5.54
CA ASN A 287 -8.56 15.02 -6.94
C ASN A 287 -9.63 16.05 -7.33
N LEU A 288 -10.54 16.44 -6.41
CA LEU A 288 -11.53 17.47 -6.69
C LEU A 288 -10.85 18.84 -6.89
N GLY A 289 -9.77 19.10 -6.15
CA GLY A 289 -8.92 20.26 -6.37
C GLY A 289 -8.36 20.28 -7.80
N TRP A 290 -7.84 19.14 -8.26
CA TRP A 290 -7.36 18.98 -9.63
C TRP A 290 -8.45 19.16 -10.68
N ALA A 291 -9.63 18.59 -10.46
CA ALA A 291 -10.77 18.76 -11.35
C ALA A 291 -11.21 20.23 -11.45
N TYR A 292 -11.30 20.95 -10.32
CA TYR A 292 -11.58 22.38 -10.33
C TYR A 292 -10.51 23.17 -11.09
N TYR A 293 -9.25 22.83 -10.88
CA TYR A 293 -8.14 23.43 -11.61
C TYR A 293 -8.28 23.25 -13.14
N LEU A 294 -8.57 22.03 -13.62
CA LEU A 294 -8.79 21.76 -15.05
C LEU A 294 -10.00 22.51 -15.62
N THR A 295 -11.00 22.82 -14.79
CA THR A 295 -12.18 23.61 -15.18
C THR A 295 -11.99 25.12 -15.01
N GLY A 296 -10.83 25.57 -14.54
CA GLY A 296 -10.49 26.99 -14.33
C GLY A 296 -10.98 27.62 -13.02
N ASP A 297 -11.64 26.86 -12.13
CA ASP A 297 -12.13 27.35 -10.84
C ASP A 297 -11.05 27.28 -9.75
N LEU A 298 -10.02 28.11 -9.89
CA LEU A 298 -8.88 28.18 -8.97
C LEU A 298 -9.28 28.41 -7.50
N PRO A 299 -10.25 29.30 -7.17
CA PRO A 299 -10.69 29.46 -5.78
C PRO A 299 -11.19 28.16 -5.16
N ARG A 300 -12.01 27.38 -5.88
CA ARG A 300 -12.49 26.09 -5.37
C ARG A 300 -11.40 25.02 -5.37
N ALA A 301 -10.47 25.05 -6.32
CA ALA A 301 -9.30 24.18 -6.30
C ALA A 301 -8.49 24.33 -5.01
N ILE A 302 -8.23 25.59 -4.60
CA ILE A 302 -7.54 25.89 -3.34
C ILE A 302 -8.35 25.42 -2.12
N LEU A 303 -9.67 25.63 -2.10
CA LEU A 303 -10.51 25.17 -0.99
C LEU A 303 -10.54 23.64 -0.87
N ALA A 304 -10.63 22.92 -1.98
CA ALA A 304 -10.60 21.47 -2.01
C ALA A 304 -9.24 20.93 -1.52
N SER A 305 -8.12 21.47 -2.01
CA SER A 305 -6.79 21.07 -1.52
C SER A 305 -6.58 21.43 -0.04
N LYS A 306 -7.12 22.55 0.44
CA LYS A 306 -7.12 22.87 1.88
C LYS A 306 -7.85 21.82 2.70
N ARG A 307 -9.04 21.41 2.25
CA ARG A 307 -9.81 20.35 2.92
C ARG A 307 -9.06 19.02 2.91
N ALA A 308 -8.38 18.68 1.81
CA ALA A 308 -7.54 17.49 1.74
C ALA A 308 -6.43 17.49 2.79
N VAL A 309 -5.65 18.59 2.91
CA VAL A 309 -4.57 18.68 3.91
C VAL A 309 -5.08 18.77 5.35
N GLU A 310 -6.30 19.26 5.58
CA GLU A 310 -6.94 19.23 6.90
C GLU A 310 -7.33 17.80 7.33
N LEU A 311 -7.81 16.99 6.38
CA LEU A 311 -8.20 15.60 6.62
C LEU A 311 -6.98 14.69 6.78
N MET A 312 -5.98 14.84 5.90
CA MET A 312 -4.73 14.09 5.95
C MET A 312 -3.60 14.93 5.34
N PRO A 313 -2.68 15.49 6.16
CA PRO A 313 -1.49 16.14 5.67
C PRO A 313 -0.59 15.14 4.91
N ASN A 314 -0.39 15.35 3.60
CA ASN A 314 0.52 14.55 2.77
C ASN A 314 1.19 15.43 1.69
N ALA A 315 2.29 14.94 1.13
CA ALA A 315 3.10 15.69 0.17
C ALA A 315 2.31 16.07 -1.09
N THR A 316 1.62 15.12 -1.73
CA THR A 316 0.81 15.32 -2.94
C THR A 316 -0.21 16.46 -2.78
N ALA A 317 -0.98 16.46 -1.69
CA ALA A 317 -1.99 17.47 -1.42
C ALA A 317 -1.37 18.86 -1.20
N TYR A 318 -0.20 18.94 -0.56
CA TYR A 318 0.54 20.20 -0.42
C TYR A 318 1.18 20.67 -1.73
N TYR A 319 1.66 19.77 -2.59
CA TYR A 319 2.12 20.12 -3.95
C TYR A 319 1.00 20.74 -4.76
N ASN A 320 -0.19 20.11 -4.79
CA ASN A 320 -1.37 20.64 -5.47
C ASN A 320 -1.80 22.00 -4.88
N LEU A 321 -1.81 22.14 -3.55
CA LEU A 321 -2.11 23.42 -2.90
C LEU A 321 -1.08 24.51 -3.29
N GLY A 322 0.20 24.16 -3.36
CA GLY A 322 1.28 25.03 -3.78
C GLY A 322 1.09 25.52 -5.22
N LEU A 323 0.80 24.58 -6.12
CA LEU A 323 0.52 24.85 -7.53
C LEU A 323 -0.68 25.79 -7.69
N PHE A 324 -1.82 25.46 -7.08
CA PHE A 324 -3.04 26.26 -7.22
C PHE A 324 -2.89 27.66 -6.64
N LYS A 325 -2.20 27.80 -5.50
CA LYS A 325 -1.87 29.12 -4.92
C LYS A 325 -0.91 29.91 -5.79
N ALA A 326 0.07 29.26 -6.41
CA ALA A 326 1.02 29.91 -7.30
C ALA A 326 0.29 30.54 -8.48
N ILE A 327 -0.57 29.77 -9.15
CA ILE A 327 -1.36 30.22 -10.32
C ILE A 327 -2.35 31.31 -9.91
N TYR A 328 -2.96 31.19 -8.73
CA TYR A 328 -3.87 32.21 -8.20
C TYR A 328 -3.17 33.54 -7.83
N GLY A 329 -1.84 33.55 -7.70
CA GLY A 329 -1.05 34.75 -7.35
C GLY A 329 -0.65 34.86 -5.87
N ASP A 330 -1.00 33.87 -5.04
CA ASP A 330 -0.58 33.81 -3.63
C ASP A 330 0.80 33.15 -3.50
N PHE A 331 1.85 33.89 -3.87
CA PHE A 331 3.22 33.34 -3.91
C PHE A 331 3.77 32.97 -2.54
N LEU A 332 3.38 33.68 -1.49
CA LEU A 332 3.81 33.37 -0.12
C LEU A 332 3.15 32.08 0.36
N GLY A 333 1.84 31.92 0.12
CA GLY A 333 1.13 30.70 0.44
C GLY A 333 1.60 29.52 -0.40
N ALA A 334 1.91 29.73 -1.68
CA ALA A 334 2.45 28.69 -2.56
C ALA A 334 3.79 28.17 -2.05
N LYS A 335 4.73 29.08 -1.72
CA LYS A 335 6.01 28.72 -1.11
C LYS A 335 5.80 27.94 0.19
N ALA A 336 4.91 28.39 1.07
CA ALA A 336 4.63 27.72 2.33
C ALA A 336 4.08 26.29 2.13
N ALA A 337 3.22 26.09 1.13
CA ALA A 337 2.70 24.78 0.76
C ALA A 337 3.79 23.88 0.18
N TYR A 338 4.60 24.36 -0.76
CA TYR A 338 5.73 23.60 -1.29
C TYR A 338 6.76 23.24 -0.22
N ASP A 339 7.06 24.14 0.71
CA ASP A 339 7.95 23.86 1.84
C ASP A 339 7.38 22.76 2.74
N ARG A 340 6.04 22.67 2.88
CA ARG A 340 5.39 21.57 3.61
C ARG A 340 5.44 20.27 2.81
N ALA A 341 5.19 20.33 1.50
CA ALA A 341 5.27 19.17 0.62
C ALA A 341 6.66 18.52 0.66
N LEU A 342 7.72 19.31 0.44
CA LEU A 342 9.11 18.84 0.44
C LEU A 342 9.57 18.22 1.78
N ARG A 343 8.94 18.60 2.90
CA ARG A 343 9.23 18.01 4.22
C ARG A 343 8.51 16.69 4.47
N LEU A 344 7.42 16.44 3.74
CA LEU A 344 6.62 15.21 3.86
C LEU A 344 6.94 14.21 2.76
N ASP A 345 7.56 14.67 1.68
CA ASP A 345 7.94 13.84 0.54
C ASP A 345 9.16 12.98 0.89
N GLU A 346 9.03 11.67 0.74
CA GLU A 346 10.10 10.70 0.97
C GLU A 346 11.02 10.53 -0.27
N GLY A 347 10.76 11.30 -1.33
CA GLY A 347 11.47 11.28 -2.60
C GLY A 347 10.65 10.71 -3.76
N GLU A 348 9.33 10.55 -3.58
CA GLU A 348 8.43 9.88 -4.54
C GLU A 348 7.46 10.86 -5.22
N ASP A 349 7.08 11.96 -4.56
CA ASP A 349 6.00 12.85 -5.04
C ASP A 349 6.50 14.03 -5.90
N PHE A 350 7.67 14.60 -5.58
CA PHE A 350 8.21 15.77 -6.28
C PHE A 350 8.37 15.60 -7.81
N PRO A 351 8.64 14.40 -8.39
CA PRO A 351 8.77 14.26 -9.83
C PRO A 351 7.49 14.66 -10.57
N GLU A 352 6.32 14.25 -10.08
CA GLU A 352 5.04 14.62 -10.70
C GLU A 352 4.76 16.12 -10.53
N ALA A 353 5.07 16.68 -9.36
CA ALA A 353 4.95 18.13 -9.13
C ALA A 353 5.85 18.96 -10.07
N LEU A 354 7.05 18.48 -10.39
CA LEU A 354 7.94 19.12 -11.37
C LEU A 354 7.40 19.02 -12.79
N LYS A 355 6.87 17.85 -13.18
CA LYS A 355 6.22 17.63 -14.47
C LYS A 355 5.02 18.54 -14.66
N ASP A 356 4.15 18.65 -13.66
CA ASP A 356 3.00 19.56 -13.66
C ASP A 356 3.39 21.03 -13.87
N LEU A 357 4.55 21.44 -13.35
CA LEU A 357 5.10 22.79 -13.54
C LEU A 357 5.79 22.94 -14.90
N GLU A 358 6.40 21.89 -15.44
CA GLU A 358 7.09 21.89 -16.73
C GLU A 358 6.14 21.95 -17.93
N GLU A 359 4.99 21.29 -17.85
CA GLU A 359 3.95 21.32 -18.89
C GLU A 359 3.38 22.74 -19.13
N ARG A 360 3.82 23.74 -18.36
CA ARG A 360 3.33 25.12 -18.36
C ARG A 360 4.44 26.11 -18.70
N GLN A 361 4.14 27.08 -19.57
CA GLN A 361 5.08 28.11 -20.03
C GLN A 361 4.96 29.45 -19.28
N GLU A 362 4.34 29.46 -18.11
CA GLU A 362 4.04 30.67 -17.37
C GLU A 362 5.22 31.12 -16.48
N PRO A 363 5.37 32.43 -16.20
CA PRO A 363 6.43 32.93 -15.32
C PRO A 363 6.55 32.23 -13.98
N LEU A 364 5.39 31.95 -13.40
CA LEU A 364 5.26 31.46 -12.03
C LEU A 364 5.65 30.00 -11.92
N THR A 365 5.35 29.21 -12.95
CA THR A 365 5.69 27.79 -12.99
C THR A 365 7.19 27.62 -13.15
N LEU A 366 7.84 28.50 -13.93
CA LEU A 366 9.28 28.50 -14.10
C LEU A 366 10.04 28.81 -12.80
N TYR A 367 9.57 29.78 -12.00
CA TYR A 367 10.15 30.05 -10.68
C TYR A 367 10.00 28.87 -9.73
N PHE A 368 8.78 28.33 -9.58
CA PHE A 368 8.56 27.23 -8.64
C PHE A 368 9.20 25.91 -9.10
N ARG A 369 9.35 25.70 -10.42
CA ARG A 369 10.12 24.58 -10.96
C ARG A 369 11.59 24.69 -10.55
N ALA A 370 12.20 25.88 -10.67
CA ALA A 370 13.55 26.12 -10.17
C ALA A 370 13.63 25.93 -8.65
N TYR A 371 12.66 26.45 -7.91
CA TYR A 371 12.58 26.37 -6.45
C TYR A 371 12.53 24.93 -5.94
N LEU A 372 11.70 24.09 -6.56
CA LEU A 372 11.61 22.67 -6.23
C LEU A 372 12.87 21.94 -6.68
N SER A 373 13.33 22.14 -7.93
CA SER A 373 14.53 21.50 -8.48
C SER A 373 15.74 21.71 -7.56
N GLU A 374 15.96 22.94 -7.12
CA GLU A 374 17.02 23.32 -6.16
C GLU A 374 16.94 22.45 -4.89
N ARG A 375 15.75 22.36 -4.29
CA ARG A 375 15.52 21.69 -2.99
C ARG A 375 15.55 20.18 -3.07
N VAL A 376 15.34 19.61 -4.26
CA VAL A 376 15.44 18.17 -4.49
C VAL A 376 16.82 17.76 -5.03
N GLY A 377 17.77 18.69 -5.14
CA GLY A 377 19.12 18.40 -5.64
C GLY A 377 19.20 18.23 -7.17
N LEU A 378 18.27 18.82 -7.92
CA LEU A 378 18.29 18.85 -9.39
C LEU A 378 18.82 20.19 -9.92
N PRO A 379 19.34 20.22 -11.16
CA PRO A 379 19.83 21.45 -11.78
C PRO A 379 18.76 22.56 -11.81
N ALA A 380 19.03 23.67 -11.12
CA ALA A 380 18.10 24.79 -10.99
C ALA A 380 18.65 26.13 -11.51
N LYS A 381 19.96 26.23 -11.69
CA LYS A 381 20.66 27.47 -12.06
C LYS A 381 20.16 28.03 -13.39
N GLU A 382 20.09 27.20 -14.41
CA GLU A 382 19.62 27.55 -15.75
C GLU A 382 18.14 27.95 -15.73
N ILE A 383 17.35 27.29 -14.88
CA ILE A 383 15.91 27.58 -14.73
C ILE A 383 15.70 28.94 -14.08
N TYR A 384 16.44 29.27 -13.02
CA TYR A 384 16.42 30.60 -12.40
C TYR A 384 16.89 31.69 -13.37
N GLN A 385 17.95 31.44 -14.15
CA GLN A 385 18.43 32.38 -15.17
C GLN A 385 17.38 32.61 -16.26
N ALA A 386 16.72 31.54 -16.74
CA ALA A 386 15.63 31.63 -17.70
C ALA A 386 14.46 32.46 -17.14
N PHE A 387 14.08 32.25 -15.88
CA PHE A 387 13.06 33.04 -15.20
C PHE A 387 13.43 34.52 -15.13
N LEU A 388 14.65 34.86 -14.71
CA LEU A 388 15.12 36.24 -14.61
C LEU A 388 15.17 36.94 -15.97
N LYS A 389 15.55 36.22 -17.03
CA LYS A 389 15.59 36.72 -18.40
C LYS A 389 14.19 36.99 -18.95
N ALA A 390 13.27 36.05 -18.75
CA ALA A 390 11.90 36.17 -19.27
C ALA A 390 11.06 37.19 -18.47
N TYR A 391 11.31 37.34 -17.16
CA TYR A 391 10.45 38.12 -16.27
C TYR A 391 11.22 39.05 -15.32
N PRO A 392 12.03 39.99 -15.85
CA PRO A 392 12.95 40.80 -15.05
C PRO A 392 12.26 41.72 -14.02
N LYS A 393 10.98 42.05 -14.21
CA LYS A 393 10.18 42.93 -13.32
C LYS A 393 9.25 42.16 -12.37
N HIS A 394 9.31 40.83 -12.33
CA HIS A 394 8.40 40.03 -11.52
C HIS A 394 8.66 40.21 -10.00
N PRO A 395 7.64 40.17 -9.12
CA PRO A 395 7.83 40.26 -7.67
C PRO A 395 8.77 39.21 -7.05
N LEU A 396 8.96 38.08 -7.73
CA LEU A 396 9.86 37.00 -7.31
C LEU A 396 11.30 37.17 -7.80
N THR A 397 11.58 38.15 -8.66
CA THR A 397 12.93 38.43 -9.19
C THR A 397 13.99 38.60 -8.09
N PRO A 398 13.77 39.37 -7.01
CA PRO A 398 14.78 39.49 -5.95
C PRO A 398 15.08 38.14 -5.26
N ARG A 399 14.06 37.28 -5.11
CA ARG A 399 14.23 35.94 -4.52
C ARG A 399 15.01 35.01 -5.45
N ALA A 400 14.72 35.05 -6.75
CA ALA A 400 15.44 34.26 -7.75
C ALA A 400 16.92 34.67 -7.86
N LYS A 401 17.23 35.98 -7.79
CA LYS A 401 18.63 36.46 -7.75
C LYS A 401 19.38 35.93 -6.53
N ARG A 402 18.78 36.03 -5.35
CA ARG A 402 19.37 35.50 -4.10
C ARG A 402 19.57 33.99 -4.16
N ALA A 403 18.62 33.25 -4.72
CA ALA A 403 18.78 31.81 -4.92
C ALA A 403 19.96 31.50 -5.85
N LEU A 404 20.11 32.24 -6.95
CA LEU A 404 21.22 32.08 -7.89
C LEU A 404 22.58 32.41 -7.27
N GLU A 405 22.65 33.40 -6.40
CA GLU A 405 23.85 33.73 -5.62
C GLU A 405 24.25 32.56 -4.71
N ASN A 406 23.29 32.00 -3.96
CA ASN A 406 23.54 30.85 -3.10
C ASN A 406 23.99 29.60 -3.89
N LEU A 407 23.46 29.38 -5.10
CA LEU A 407 23.90 28.28 -5.97
C LEU A 407 25.30 28.50 -6.56
N GLY A 408 25.81 29.74 -6.52
CA GLY A 408 27.21 30.03 -6.85
C GLY A 408 28.20 29.49 -5.82
N GLU A 409 27.74 29.14 -4.62
CA GLU A 409 28.52 28.59 -3.51
C GLU A 409 28.37 27.06 -3.39
N GLU A 410 27.86 26.40 -4.43
CA GLU A 410 27.65 24.96 -4.44
C GLU A 410 28.96 24.20 -4.15
N THR A 411 28.90 23.34 -3.14
CA THR A 411 29.99 22.44 -2.79
C THR A 411 29.47 21.01 -2.77
N LEU A 412 30.29 20.08 -3.25
CA LEU A 412 30.02 18.65 -3.22
C LEU A 412 31.26 17.95 -2.66
N SER A 413 31.06 17.08 -1.68
CA SER A 413 32.13 16.31 -1.07
C SER A 413 31.72 14.86 -0.91
N LEU A 414 32.73 14.00 -1.03
CA LEU A 414 32.63 12.56 -0.85
C LEU A 414 33.75 12.14 0.10
N GLU A 415 33.39 11.46 1.17
CA GLU A 415 34.32 10.89 2.14
C GLU A 415 34.08 9.39 2.24
N VAL A 416 35.10 8.56 1.99
CA VAL A 416 35.04 7.13 2.23
C VAL A 416 35.34 6.87 3.70
N ARG A 417 34.34 6.39 4.45
CA ARG A 417 34.42 6.13 5.89
C ARG A 417 35.11 4.80 6.18
N LYS A 418 34.69 3.76 5.45
CA LYS A 418 35.22 2.40 5.58
C LYS A 418 35.03 1.62 4.28
N LEU A 419 35.81 0.56 4.14
CA LEU A 419 35.66 -0.42 3.07
C LEU A 419 35.35 -1.78 3.69
N SER A 420 34.18 -2.33 3.42
CA SER A 420 33.67 -3.56 4.03
C SER A 420 33.50 -4.69 3.00
N LEU A 421 33.42 -5.95 3.47
CA LEU A 421 33.00 -7.09 2.64
C LEU A 421 31.49 -7.33 2.69
N ILE A 422 30.86 -6.82 3.75
CA ILE A 422 29.42 -6.91 4.02
C ILE A 422 28.95 -5.48 4.31
N PRO A 423 27.95 -4.94 3.59
CA PRO A 423 27.41 -3.61 3.84
C PRO A 423 27.04 -3.37 5.32
N GLY A 424 27.55 -2.28 5.91
CA GLY A 424 27.26 -1.90 7.30
C GLY A 424 28.21 -2.51 8.33
N ASP A 425 29.13 -3.38 7.92
CA ASP A 425 30.01 -4.15 8.80
C ASP A 425 31.39 -3.50 9.04
N LEU A 426 32.33 -4.24 9.63
CA LEU A 426 33.69 -3.82 9.93
C LEU A 426 34.49 -3.40 8.69
N ASP A 427 35.44 -2.49 8.88
CA ASP A 427 36.47 -2.23 7.87
C ASP A 427 37.32 -3.49 7.67
N ALA A 428 37.44 -3.92 6.42
CA ALA A 428 37.96 -5.22 6.05
C ALA A 428 39.40 -5.18 5.52
N ARG A 429 40.08 -4.03 5.54
CA ARG A 429 41.47 -3.92 5.05
C ARG A 429 42.44 -4.74 5.92
N PRO A 430 43.48 -5.36 5.32
CA PRO A 430 43.77 -5.43 3.88
C PRO A 430 42.89 -6.46 3.14
N PHE A 431 42.75 -6.31 1.82
CA PHE A 431 41.88 -7.16 1.00
C PHE A 431 42.62 -8.36 0.40
N ARG A 432 41.83 -9.35 -0.07
CA ARG A 432 42.26 -10.58 -0.74
C ARG A 432 41.61 -10.71 -2.12
N ALA A 433 42.20 -11.51 -2.98
CA ALA A 433 41.60 -11.85 -4.27
C ALA A 433 40.23 -12.52 -4.09
N SER A 434 39.36 -12.32 -5.08
CA SER A 434 37.95 -12.75 -5.11
C SER A 434 37.01 -12.06 -4.12
N GLU A 435 37.45 -11.00 -3.44
CA GLU A 435 36.61 -10.23 -2.51
C GLU A 435 35.83 -9.12 -3.21
N ALA A 436 34.54 -9.01 -2.88
CA ALA A 436 33.72 -7.86 -3.23
C ALA A 436 33.91 -6.75 -2.18
N VAL A 437 34.37 -5.59 -2.61
CA VAL A 437 34.63 -4.45 -1.73
C VAL A 437 33.45 -3.48 -1.80
N PHE A 438 32.81 -3.23 -0.67
CA PHE A 438 31.74 -2.25 -0.50
C PHE A 438 32.29 -0.97 0.14
N PRO A 439 32.40 0.14 -0.61
CA PRO A 439 32.74 1.42 -0.01
C PRO A 439 31.55 2.01 0.74
N GLU A 440 31.75 2.36 2.00
CA GLU A 440 30.75 3.09 2.78
C GLU A 440 31.16 4.56 2.83
N VAL A 441 30.29 5.41 2.30
CA VAL A 441 30.62 6.81 2.04
C VAL A 441 29.69 7.75 2.76
N ARG A 442 30.21 8.94 3.08
CA ARG A 442 29.43 10.10 3.43
C ARG A 442 29.49 11.09 2.28
N LEU A 443 28.33 11.39 1.71
CA LEU A 443 28.13 12.42 0.71
C LEU A 443 27.62 13.68 1.40
N SER A 444 28.10 14.85 1.00
CA SER A 444 27.60 16.13 1.53
C SER A 444 27.61 17.20 0.45
N GLY A 445 26.53 17.97 0.38
CA GLY A 445 26.35 19.04 -0.59
C GLY A 445 25.71 20.30 0.02
N THR A 446 26.05 21.45 -0.54
CA THR A 446 25.50 22.77 -0.16
C THR A 446 24.89 23.43 -1.39
N PRO A 447 23.68 24.03 -1.33
CA PRO A 447 22.76 24.05 -0.19
C PRO A 447 22.05 22.71 0.05
N TYR A 448 21.98 21.85 -0.96
CA TYR A 448 21.43 20.51 -0.91
C TYR A 448 22.34 19.54 -1.67
N LEU A 449 22.25 18.25 -1.34
CA LEU A 449 22.98 17.20 -2.01
C LEU A 449 22.45 17.05 -3.46
N PRO A 450 23.26 17.30 -4.50
CA PRO A 450 22.83 17.09 -5.87
C PRO A 450 22.57 15.60 -6.13
N ARG A 451 21.61 15.27 -6.99
CA ARG A 451 21.29 13.88 -7.37
C ARG A 451 22.22 13.41 -8.48
N HIS A 452 23.17 12.54 -8.13
CA HIS A 452 24.04 11.84 -9.06
C HIS A 452 23.97 10.33 -8.85
N GLN A 453 24.58 9.56 -9.75
CA GLN A 453 24.85 8.15 -9.51
C GLN A 453 26.10 8.01 -8.63
N LEU A 454 26.07 7.07 -7.70
CA LEU A 454 27.24 6.67 -6.93
C LEU A 454 27.95 5.54 -7.68
N GLU A 455 29.21 5.75 -7.98
CA GLU A 455 30.01 4.85 -8.80
C GLU A 455 31.21 4.32 -8.02
N THR A 456 31.59 3.09 -8.31
CA THR A 456 32.85 2.50 -7.83
C THR A 456 33.60 1.91 -9.01
N LEU A 457 34.83 2.36 -9.20
CA LEU A 457 35.70 1.98 -10.30
C LEU A 457 36.97 1.35 -9.74
N LEU A 458 37.46 0.32 -10.42
CA LEU A 458 38.68 -0.39 -10.05
C LEU A 458 39.71 -0.26 -11.14
N TYR A 459 40.89 0.25 -10.80
CA TYR A 459 42.02 0.40 -11.71
C TYR A 459 43.19 -0.48 -11.29
N LYS A 460 43.91 -1.01 -12.29
CA LYS A 460 45.21 -1.66 -12.11
C LYS A 460 46.18 -1.10 -13.15
N GLU A 461 47.32 -0.59 -12.70
CA GLU A 461 48.35 -0.01 -13.58
C GLU A 461 47.81 1.07 -14.54
N GLY A 462 46.77 1.81 -14.11
CA GLY A 462 46.10 2.85 -14.91
C GLY A 462 45.02 2.33 -15.86
N ALA A 463 44.84 1.02 -16.03
CA ALA A 463 43.75 0.44 -16.80
C ALA A 463 42.51 0.24 -15.92
N LEU A 464 41.33 0.65 -16.42
CA LEU A 464 40.04 0.38 -15.78
C LEU A 464 39.68 -1.10 -15.96
N LEU A 465 39.42 -1.79 -14.85
CA LEU A 465 39.07 -3.21 -14.82
C LEU A 465 37.60 -3.48 -14.55
N ALA A 466 36.98 -2.69 -13.68
CA ALA A 466 35.57 -2.83 -13.31
C ALA A 466 34.98 -1.46 -12.99
N GLN A 467 33.69 -1.30 -13.28
CA GLN A 467 32.91 -0.12 -12.95
C GLN A 467 31.50 -0.54 -12.64
N GLU A 468 31.02 -0.16 -11.46
CA GLU A 468 29.65 -0.38 -11.03
C GLU A 468 28.98 0.94 -10.67
N LYS A 469 27.67 1.02 -10.91
CA LYS A 469 26.87 2.24 -10.71
C LYS A 469 25.61 1.96 -9.93
N LYS A 470 25.28 2.86 -9.01
CA LYS A 470 24.08 2.81 -8.17
C LYS A 470 23.31 4.13 -8.27
N PRO A 471 22.06 4.16 -8.76
CA PRO A 471 21.23 5.35 -8.62
C PRO A 471 20.89 5.57 -7.15
N LEU A 472 20.89 6.83 -6.70
CA LEU A 472 20.51 7.19 -5.34
C LEU A 472 19.13 7.86 -5.32
N GLY A 473 18.25 7.35 -4.46
CA GLY A 473 17.01 7.99 -4.04
C GLY A 473 17.15 8.49 -2.61
N PHE A 474 16.69 9.71 -2.35
CA PHE A 474 16.70 10.30 -1.01
C PHE A 474 15.63 11.42 -0.95
N PRO A 475 15.10 11.74 0.23
CA PRO A 475 14.09 12.80 0.37
C PRO A 475 14.59 14.17 -0.09
N PRO A 476 13.69 15.10 -0.45
CA PRO A 476 14.07 16.50 -0.65
C PRO A 476 14.72 17.12 0.59
N LEU A 477 15.39 18.25 0.40
CA LEU A 477 16.08 19.01 1.46
C LEU A 477 17.26 18.26 2.10
N THR A 478 17.66 17.13 1.54
CA THR A 478 18.84 16.36 1.98
C THR A 478 20.11 17.15 1.67
N ALA A 479 20.91 17.44 2.70
CA ALA A 479 22.23 18.08 2.55
C ALA A 479 23.40 17.08 2.69
N ALA A 480 23.15 15.93 3.33
CA ALA A 480 24.15 14.87 3.48
C ALA A 480 23.46 13.51 3.54
N LEU A 481 24.17 12.48 3.06
CA LEU A 481 23.69 11.10 3.00
C LEU A 481 24.85 10.16 3.32
N GLU A 482 24.63 9.18 4.18
CA GLU A 482 25.52 8.03 4.33
C GLU A 482 24.98 6.90 3.48
N GLU A 483 25.85 6.27 2.70
CA GLU A 483 25.40 5.27 1.73
C GLU A 483 26.49 4.24 1.42
N VAL A 484 26.06 3.06 0.97
CA VAL A 484 26.96 2.01 0.48
C VAL A 484 27.05 2.08 -1.04
N ALA A 485 28.24 2.37 -1.53
CA ALA A 485 28.57 2.38 -2.96
C ALA A 485 28.52 0.95 -3.52
N PRO A 486 28.24 0.79 -4.83
CA PRO A 486 28.15 -0.54 -5.42
C PRO A 486 29.51 -1.25 -5.36
N ALA A 487 29.52 -2.54 -5.05
CA ALA A 487 30.77 -3.25 -4.87
C ALA A 487 31.46 -3.59 -6.19
N VAL A 488 32.79 -3.59 -6.17
CA VAL A 488 33.63 -4.18 -7.22
C VAL A 488 34.38 -5.37 -6.66
N THR A 489 34.58 -6.39 -7.50
CA THR A 489 35.31 -7.61 -7.11
C THR A 489 36.79 -7.46 -7.46
N LEU A 490 37.66 -7.80 -6.52
CA LEU A 490 39.12 -7.81 -6.71
C LEU A 490 39.54 -9.13 -7.37
N PRO A 491 40.02 -9.15 -8.62
CA PRO A 491 40.15 -10.41 -9.37
C PRO A 491 41.34 -11.26 -8.95
N GLU A 492 42.48 -10.64 -8.65
CA GLU A 492 43.73 -11.34 -8.39
C GLU A 492 44.62 -10.52 -7.43
N PRO A 493 45.68 -11.13 -6.87
CA PRO A 493 46.63 -10.38 -6.03
C PRO A 493 47.33 -9.27 -6.81
N GLY A 494 47.62 -8.16 -6.13
CA GLY A 494 48.32 -7.03 -6.73
C GLY A 494 47.95 -5.68 -6.13
N ARG A 495 48.40 -4.61 -6.80
CA ARG A 495 48.10 -3.23 -6.42
C ARG A 495 46.99 -2.67 -7.31
N TYR A 496 46.00 -2.08 -6.67
CA TYR A 496 44.85 -1.48 -7.32
C TYR A 496 44.61 -0.07 -6.81
N VAL A 497 43.86 0.71 -7.57
CA VAL A 497 43.25 1.96 -7.08
C VAL A 497 41.75 1.82 -7.20
N LEU A 498 41.07 1.95 -6.06
CA LEU A 498 39.62 2.04 -5.99
C LEU A 498 39.24 3.51 -6.08
N GLU A 499 38.49 3.90 -7.11
CA GLU A 499 37.89 5.22 -7.21
C GLU A 499 36.43 5.12 -6.81
N VAL A 500 36.00 5.92 -5.82
CA VAL A 500 34.59 6.10 -5.51
C VAL A 500 34.20 7.50 -5.97
N ARG A 501 33.20 7.60 -6.85
CA ARG A 501 32.81 8.85 -7.50
C ARG A 501 31.34 9.16 -7.30
N TYR A 502 31.04 10.44 -7.10
CA TYR A 502 29.69 10.99 -7.05
C TYR A 502 29.67 12.38 -7.68
N GLY A 503 29.16 12.48 -8.91
CA GLY A 503 29.32 13.68 -9.72
C GLY A 503 30.81 14.02 -9.94
N GLU A 504 31.20 15.26 -9.63
CA GLU A 504 32.59 15.71 -9.69
C GLU A 504 33.42 15.34 -8.44
N ALA A 505 32.78 14.89 -7.35
CA ALA A 505 33.48 14.49 -6.15
C ALA A 505 34.00 13.05 -6.29
N GLN A 506 35.26 12.85 -5.92
CA GLN A 506 35.91 11.54 -5.99
C GLN A 506 36.85 11.29 -4.82
N ALA A 507 37.01 10.01 -4.46
CA ALA A 507 38.03 9.53 -3.55
C ALA A 507 38.81 8.40 -4.21
N LEU A 508 40.14 8.51 -4.21
CA LEU A 508 41.05 7.51 -4.73
C LEU A 508 41.71 6.76 -3.56
N ILE A 509 41.45 5.46 -3.46
CA ILE A 509 41.95 4.62 -2.38
C ILE A 509 42.90 3.57 -2.96
N PRO A 510 44.21 3.64 -2.66
CA PRO A 510 45.13 2.59 -3.04
C PRO A 510 44.83 1.32 -2.24
N LEU A 511 44.78 0.17 -2.92
CA LEU A 511 44.55 -1.15 -2.33
C LEU A 511 45.73 -2.07 -2.63
N GLU A 512 46.19 -2.77 -1.59
CA GLU A 512 47.08 -3.93 -1.73
C GLU A 512 46.27 -5.20 -1.48
N VAL A 513 46.22 -6.06 -2.51
CA VAL A 513 45.39 -7.26 -2.54
C VAL A 513 46.27 -8.50 -2.42
N GLY A 514 46.04 -9.28 -1.36
CA GLY A 514 46.73 -10.55 -1.11
C GLY A 514 46.11 -11.74 -1.84
N PRO A 515 46.69 -12.96 -1.67
CA PRO A 515 46.10 -14.20 -2.17
C PRO A 515 44.70 -14.45 -1.60
N GLU A 516 43.89 -15.29 -2.22
CA GLU A 516 42.56 -15.64 -1.69
C GLU A 516 42.62 -16.14 -0.23
N SER A 517 41.52 -15.96 0.51
CA SER A 517 41.41 -16.52 1.86
C SER A 517 40.05 -17.17 2.11
N LEU A 518 40.06 -18.44 2.51
CA LEU A 518 38.84 -19.18 2.81
C LEU A 518 38.11 -18.61 4.02
N ALA A 519 38.82 -18.23 5.08
CA ALA A 519 38.22 -17.65 6.28
C ALA A 519 37.41 -16.38 5.98
N ARG A 520 37.97 -15.51 5.13
CA ARG A 520 37.33 -14.26 4.71
C ARG A 520 36.18 -14.50 3.73
N LYS A 521 36.31 -15.50 2.85
CA LYS A 521 35.22 -15.93 1.96
C LYS A 521 34.02 -16.47 2.73
N LEU A 522 34.24 -17.32 3.73
CA LEU A 522 33.17 -17.82 4.61
C LEU A 522 32.53 -16.68 5.39
N TYR A 523 33.34 -15.78 5.95
CA TYR A 523 32.87 -14.59 6.64
C TYR A 523 31.94 -13.74 5.75
N ALA A 524 32.38 -13.38 4.54
CA ALA A 524 31.61 -12.56 3.60
C ALA A 524 30.29 -13.22 3.15
N LEU A 525 30.23 -14.55 3.16
CA LEU A 525 29.01 -15.32 2.89
C LEU A 525 28.07 -15.43 4.10
N GLY A 526 28.44 -14.87 5.26
CA GLY A 526 27.71 -15.03 6.52
C GLY A 526 27.79 -16.46 7.08
N LEU A 527 28.78 -17.24 6.64
CA LEU A 527 28.98 -18.63 7.07
C LEU A 527 29.94 -18.68 8.25
N GLU A 528 29.41 -19.07 9.41
CA GLU A 528 30.18 -19.24 10.64
C GLU A 528 30.59 -20.70 10.81
N VAL A 529 31.89 -20.95 10.88
CA VAL A 529 32.42 -22.29 11.20
C VAL A 529 32.40 -22.47 12.70
N ARG A 530 31.80 -23.57 13.16
CA ARG A 530 31.60 -23.88 14.58
C ARG A 530 32.19 -25.25 14.93
N ASP A 531 32.60 -25.43 16.17
CA ASP A 531 32.93 -26.75 16.72
C ASP A 531 31.66 -27.58 17.01
N LEU A 532 31.84 -28.78 17.58
CA LEU A 532 30.73 -29.69 17.92
C LEU A 532 29.83 -29.16 19.03
N ASP A 533 30.35 -28.30 19.90
CA ASP A 533 29.57 -27.64 20.96
C ASP A 533 28.82 -26.40 20.45
N GLY A 534 28.99 -26.07 19.17
CA GLY A 534 28.37 -24.93 18.50
C GLY A 534 29.09 -23.61 18.75
N THR A 535 30.31 -23.63 19.29
CA THR A 535 31.13 -22.43 19.51
C THR A 535 31.79 -22.00 18.20
N PRO A 536 31.73 -20.71 17.84
CA PRO A 536 32.41 -20.20 16.66
C PRO A 536 33.93 -20.38 16.73
N LEU A 537 34.50 -20.93 15.65
CA LEU A 537 35.95 -21.14 15.56
C LEU A 537 36.72 -19.83 15.35
N LEU A 538 36.09 -18.79 14.79
CA LEU A 538 36.70 -17.48 14.59
C LEU A 538 35.73 -16.37 14.97
N THR A 539 36.26 -15.32 15.57
CA THR A 539 35.56 -14.04 15.65
C THR A 539 35.65 -13.29 14.31
N PRO A 540 34.73 -12.34 14.02
CA PRO A 540 34.81 -11.48 12.84
C PRO A 540 36.18 -10.82 12.61
N LYS A 541 36.80 -10.31 13.68
CA LYS A 541 38.13 -9.68 13.62
C LYS A 541 39.24 -10.67 13.28
N GLU A 542 39.15 -11.90 13.78
CA GLU A 542 40.10 -12.96 13.45
C GLU A 542 39.93 -13.42 12.01
N ALA A 543 38.69 -13.61 11.54
CA ALA A 543 38.39 -13.99 10.17
C ALA A 543 38.91 -12.97 9.15
N LEU A 544 38.73 -11.67 9.42
CA LEU A 544 39.27 -10.59 8.60
C LEU A 544 40.79 -10.36 8.80
N GLY A 545 41.38 -10.88 9.87
CA GLY A 545 42.78 -10.67 10.21
C GLY A 545 43.75 -11.40 9.28
N PRO A 546 45.05 -11.04 9.31
CA PRO A 546 46.08 -11.69 8.50
C PRO A 546 46.28 -13.18 8.85
N GLU A 547 45.96 -13.56 10.09
CA GLU A 547 46.09 -14.92 10.62
C GLU A 547 44.81 -15.77 10.46
N GLY A 548 43.72 -15.20 9.94
CA GLY A 548 42.40 -15.84 9.97
C GLY A 548 42.36 -17.22 9.32
N GLU A 549 43.08 -17.40 8.21
CA GLU A 549 43.16 -18.69 7.52
C GLU A 549 43.96 -19.74 8.30
N ARG A 550 45.07 -19.33 8.92
CA ARG A 550 45.86 -20.20 9.78
C ARG A 550 45.04 -20.62 11.00
N LEU A 551 44.40 -19.66 11.67
CA LEU A 551 43.54 -19.92 12.82
C LEU A 551 42.35 -20.82 12.45
N LEU A 552 41.73 -20.62 11.28
CA LEU A 552 40.65 -21.48 10.81
C LEU A 552 41.14 -22.93 10.69
N LEU A 553 42.28 -23.14 10.02
CA LEU A 553 42.84 -24.47 9.83
C LEU A 553 43.26 -25.13 11.14
N GLU A 554 43.98 -24.41 12.01
CA GLU A 554 44.44 -24.90 13.32
C GLU A 554 43.25 -25.32 14.20
N ARG A 555 42.26 -24.43 14.37
CA ARG A 555 41.09 -24.70 15.22
C ARG A 555 40.14 -25.74 14.63
N THR A 556 40.02 -25.81 13.31
CA THR A 556 39.25 -26.89 12.66
C THR A 556 39.91 -28.23 12.90
N LEU A 557 41.24 -28.31 12.81
CA LEU A 557 41.97 -29.54 13.08
C LEU A 557 41.86 -29.96 14.55
N GLU A 558 41.91 -29.01 15.48
CA GLU A 558 41.69 -29.26 16.92
C GLU A 558 40.28 -29.80 17.18
N ALA A 559 39.24 -29.14 16.67
CA ALA A 559 37.85 -29.58 16.80
C ALA A 559 37.63 -30.99 16.22
N LEU A 560 38.26 -31.30 15.07
CA LEU A 560 38.20 -32.65 14.48
C LEU A 560 38.90 -33.71 15.33
N LYS A 561 40.02 -33.38 15.98
CA LYS A 561 40.73 -34.30 16.90
C LYS A 561 39.92 -34.58 18.15
N GLU A 562 39.22 -33.60 18.68
CA GLU A 562 38.31 -33.79 19.82
C GLU A 562 37.10 -34.64 19.43
N ALA A 563 36.55 -34.43 18.24
CA ALA A 563 35.43 -35.19 17.70
C ALA A 563 35.75 -36.66 17.43
N ALA A 564 36.97 -36.94 16.96
CA ALA A 564 37.43 -38.27 16.58
C ALA A 564 38.90 -38.44 16.98
N PRO A 565 39.20 -38.71 18.26
CA PRO A 565 40.57 -38.92 18.71
C PRO A 565 41.13 -40.16 18.00
N LEU A 566 42.05 -39.93 17.06
CA LEU A 566 42.80 -41.01 16.41
C LEU A 566 43.63 -41.70 17.50
N SER A 567 43.24 -42.93 17.83
CA SER A 567 43.91 -43.84 18.76
C SER A 567 45.30 -44.25 18.30
#